data_AF-A0A346PUX5-F1
#
_entry.id   AF-A0A346PUX5-F1
#
_cell.length_a   1.000
_cell.length_b   1.000
_cell.length_c   1.000
_cell.angle_alpha   90.00
_cell.angle_beta   90.00
_cell.angle_gamma   90.00
#
_symmetry.space_group_name_H-M   'P 1'
#
loop_
_entity.id
_entity.type
_entity.pdbx_description
1 polymer ?
#
loop_
_entity_poly.entity_id
_entity_poly.type
_entity_poly.pdbx_seq_one_letter_code
_entity_poly.pdbx_strand_id
1 'polypeptide(L)' 'MTMERRRLRLLYVVGIALNAIALTAAWTAGELLFAGTFALVMVYLGLRYWMVATDRT' A
#
# COMPACT_ATOMS: atom_id res chain seq x y z
N MET A 1 21.52 -14.10 0.67
CA MET A 1 20.04 -14.00 0.50
C MET A 1 19.63 -12.63 -0.05
N THR A 2 19.86 -12.39 -1.35
CA THR A 2 19.68 -11.07 -2.00
C THR A 2 18.40 -10.96 -2.84
N MET A 3 17.92 -12.07 -3.40
CA MET A 3 16.74 -12.09 -4.29
C MET A 3 15.40 -11.95 -3.54
N GLU A 4 15.25 -12.59 -2.37
CA GLU A 4 13.98 -12.58 -1.61
C GLU A 4 13.62 -11.18 -1.10
N ARG A 5 14.59 -10.39 -0.62
CA ARG A 5 14.33 -9.02 -0.15
C ARG A 5 13.90 -8.08 -1.27
N ARG A 6 14.46 -8.25 -2.48
CA ARG A 6 14.08 -7.44 -3.64
C ARG A 6 12.67 -7.79 -4.12
N ARG A 7 12.32 -9.08 -4.09
CA ARG A 7 10.98 -9.58 -4.42
C ARG A 7 9.93 -9.15 -3.39
N LEU A 8 10.26 -9.18 -2.10
CA LEU A 8 9.39 -8.65 -1.03
C LEU A 8 9.14 -7.14 -1.19
N ARG A 9 10.18 -6.37 -1.53
CA ARG A 9 10.04 -4.93 -1.79
C ARG A 9 9.14 -4.64 -2.99
N LEU A 10 9.29 -5.40 -4.08
CA LEU A 10 8.42 -5.29 -5.26
C LEU A 10 6.97 -5.64 -4.93
N LEU A 11 6.71 -6.71 -4.16
CA LEU A 11 5.37 -7.07 -3.72
C LEU A 11 4.71 -5.96 -2.89
N TYR A 12 5.47 -5.28 -2.03
CA TYR A 12 4.99 -4.11 -1.30
C TYR A 12 4.62 -2.96 -2.24
N VAL A 13 5.51 -2.59 -3.16
CA VAL A 13 5.27 -1.48 -4.10
C VAL A 13 4.04 -1.77 -4.97
N VAL A 14 3.90 -3.00 -5.47
CA VAL A 14 2.75 -3.44 -6.25
C VAL A 14 1.47 -3.40 -5.40
N GLY A 15 1.49 -3.91 -4.17
CA GLY A 15 0.35 -3.86 -3.26
C GLY A 15 -0.10 -2.44 -2.92
N ILE A 16 0.84 -1.51 -2.76
CA ILE A 16 0.59 -0.07 -2.55
C ILE A 16 -0.05 0.54 -3.80
N ALA A 17 0.49 0.27 -4.99
CA ALA A 17 -0.02 0.80 -6.24
C ALA A 17 -1.46 0.31 -6.53
N LEU A 18 -1.72 -0.99 -6.32
CA LEU A 18 -3.09 -1.52 -6.48
C LEU A 18 -4.06 -0.92 -5.46
N ASN A 19 -3.65 -0.74 -4.20
CA ASN A 19 -4.50 -0.09 -3.20
C ASN A 19 -4.80 1.37 -3.57
N ALA A 20 -3.82 2.10 -4.10
CA ALA A 20 -4.00 3.46 -4.55
C ALA A 20 -5.06 3.55 -5.66
N ILE A 21 -4.97 2.67 -6.67
CA ILE A 21 -5.92 2.61 -7.79
C ILE A 21 -7.32 2.30 -7.27
N ALA A 22 -7.45 1.30 -6.40
CA ALA A 22 -8.74 0.91 -5.84
C ALA A 22 -9.37 2.00 -4.95
N LEU A 23 -8.55 2.74 -4.19
CA LEU A 23 -9.01 3.91 -3.45
C LEU A 23 -9.54 5.00 -4.38
N THR A 24 -8.80 5.36 -5.43
CA THR A 24 -9.27 6.36 -6.41
C THR A 24 -10.55 5.92 -7.09
N ALA A 25 -10.68 4.64 -7.46
CA ALA A 25 -11.89 4.11 -8.08
C ALA A 25 -13.10 4.18 -7.14
N ALA A 26 -12.95 3.76 -5.88
CA ALA A 26 -14.00 3.82 -4.87
C ALA A 26 -14.41 5.28 -4.55
N TRP A 27 -13.43 6.18 -4.48
CA TRP A 27 -13.69 7.62 -4.28
C TRP A 27 -14.50 8.21 -5.45
N THR A 28 -14.12 7.89 -6.69
CA THR A 28 -14.86 8.36 -7.88
C THR A 28 -16.26 7.77 -8.01
N ALA A 29 -16.49 6.59 -7.43
CA ALA A 29 -17.80 5.94 -7.42
C ALA A 29 -18.75 6.49 -6.33
N GLY A 30 -18.27 7.36 -5.43
CA GLY A 30 -19.06 7.87 -4.30
C GLY A 30 -19.32 6.84 -3.19
N GLU A 31 -18.65 5.69 -3.27
CA GLU A 31 -18.79 4.56 -2.35
C GLU A 31 -17.98 4.79 -1.06
N LEU A 32 -18.51 5.63 -0.16
CA LEU A 32 -17.82 6.10 1.05
C LEU A 32 -17.33 4.97 1.97
N LEU A 33 -18.05 3.86 2.04
CA LEU A 33 -17.70 2.69 2.86
C LEU A 33 -16.46 1.97 2.31
N PHE A 34 -16.40 1.79 0.99
CA PHE A 34 -15.25 1.21 0.31
C PHE A 34 -14.07 2.18 0.34
N ALA A 35 -14.30 3.47 0.06
CA ALA A 35 -13.26 4.49 0.10
C ALA A 35 -12.60 4.59 1.50
N GLY A 36 -13.38 4.56 2.57
CA GLY A 36 -12.85 4.57 3.94
C GLY A 36 -11.99 3.33 4.25
N THR A 37 -12.43 2.15 3.82
CA THR A 37 -11.67 0.90 4.01
C THR A 37 -10.35 0.93 3.24
N PHE A 38 -10.38 1.35 1.97
CA PHE A 38 -9.17 1.50 1.16
C PHE A 38 -8.22 2.56 1.73
N ALA A 39 -8.74 3.68 2.26
CA ALA A 39 -7.92 4.71 2.88
C ALA A 39 -7.19 4.17 4.12
N LEU A 40 -7.88 3.38 4.95
CA LEU A 40 -7.29 2.74 6.13
C LEU A 40 -6.20 1.73 5.75
N VAL A 41 -6.44 0.90 4.74
CA VAL A 41 -5.43 -0.03 4.22
C VAL A 41 -4.23 0.73 3.64
N MET A 42 -4.46 1.83 2.92
CA MET A 42 -3.42 2.65 2.32
C MET A 42 -2.54 3.34 3.37
N VAL A 43 -3.14 3.85 4.45
CA VAL A 43 -2.42 4.39 5.62
C VAL A 43 -1.57 3.29 6.29
N TYR A 44 -2.13 2.10 6.52
CA TYR A 44 -1.39 0.98 7.11
C TYR A 44 -0.22 0.52 6.24
N LEU A 45 -0.43 0.38 4.92
CA LEU A 45 0.64 0.02 3.99
C LEU A 45 1.72 1.10 3.93
N GLY A 46 1.35 2.38 3.95
CA GLY A 46 2.30 3.50 3.99
C GLY A 46 3.17 3.49 5.24
N LEU A 47 2.55 3.36 6.42
CA LEU A 47 3.25 3.23 7.71
C LEU A 47 4.18 2.01 7.74
N ARG A 48 3.71 0.86 7.25
CA ARG A 48 4.50 -0.36 7.24
C ARG A 48 5.66 -0.29 6.25
N TYR A 49 5.45 0.31 5.08
CA TYR A 49 6.51 0.59 4.13
C TYR A 49 7.55 1.55 4.72
N TRP A 50 7.11 2.58 5.44
CA TRP A 50 8.02 3.50 6.13
C TRP A 50 8.87 2.75 7.17
N MET A 51 8.29 1.92 8.04
CA MET A 51 9.07 1.11 8.99
C MET A 51 10.13 0.25 8.30
N VAL A 52 9.77 -0.45 7.21
CA VAL A 52 10.71 -1.29 6.45
C VAL A 52 11.79 -0.46 5.72
N ALA A 53 11.47 0.77 5.33
CA ALA A 53 12.40 1.67 4.68
C ALA A 53 13.35 2.35 5.68
N THR A 54 12.88 2.64 6.89
CA THR A 54 13.64 3.27 7.99
C THR A 54 14.50 2.26 8.77
N ASP A 55 14.12 0.99 8.87
CA ASP A 55 14.93 -0.10 9.45
C ASP A 55 16.27 -0.35 8.69
N ARG A 56 16.56 0.45 7.66
CA ARG A 56 17.81 0.43 6.87
C ARG A 56 18.82 1.53 7.24
N THR A 57 18.49 2.48 8.12
CA THR A 57 19.43 3.47 8.67
C THR A 57 19.90 3.06 10.04
#